data_AF-A0A6I9YYV5-F1
#
_entry.id   AF-A0A6I9YYV5-F1
#
_cell.length_a   1.000
_cell.length_b   1.000
_cell.length_c   1.000
_cell.angle_alpha   90.00
_cell.angle_beta   90.00
_cell.angle_gamma   90.00
#
_symmetry.space_group_name_H-M   'P 1'
#
loop_
_entity.id
_entity.type
_entity.pdbx_description
1 polymer ?
#
loop_
_entity_poly.entity_id
_entity_poly.type
_entity_poly.pdbx_seq_one_letter_code
_entity_poly.pdbx_strand_id
1 'polypeptide(L)'
;MSVHIVAFGNERDGFSEDDQQKSLIWTYLGRSALVSETDSNLLLNSASYLRNPAFTEYQACVFGNVRLVVHDCPLWDIFESDWYTSRNLIGEADIIVIKYSVNDKSSFQEVKDIYAPLIKKTLSHCSVPVIISAVGARQNGMC
;
A
#
# COMPACT_ATOMS: atom_id res chain seq x y z
N MET A 1 0.99 21.11 9.01
CA MET A 1 -0.14 20.22 8.71
C MET A 1 0.42 19.04 7.93
N SER A 2 0.17 17.83 8.40
CA SER A 2 0.52 16.60 7.68
C SER A 2 -0.76 15.91 7.22
N VAL A 3 -0.67 15.19 6.11
CA VAL A 3 -1.69 14.28 5.60
C VAL A 3 -1.06 12.90 5.52
N HIS A 4 -1.69 11.94 6.19
CA HIS A 4 -1.25 10.55 6.28
C HIS A 4 -2.10 9.69 5.36
N ILE A 5 -1.46 9.10 4.34
CA ILE A 5 -2.09 8.16 3.43
C ILE A 5 -1.56 6.76 3.73
N VAL A 6 -2.47 5.81 3.86
CA VAL A 6 -2.12 4.41 3.93
C VAL A 6 -2.61 3.74 2.66
N ALA A 7 -1.67 3.20 1.89
CA ALA A 7 -1.96 2.49 0.67
C ALA A 7 -1.76 0.99 0.90
N PHE A 8 -2.79 0.20 0.62
CA PHE A 8 -2.74 -1.24 0.72
C PHE A 8 -2.88 -1.89 -0.65
N GLY A 9 -2.23 -3.03 -0.82
CA GLY A 9 -2.43 -3.90 -1.96
C GLY A 9 -1.38 -3.77 -3.05
N ASN A 10 -1.38 -4.80 -3.88
CA ASN A 10 -0.35 -5.02 -4.88
C ASN A 10 -0.85 -4.65 -6.27
N GLU A 11 -0.02 -3.89 -6.98
CA GLU A 11 -0.25 -3.45 -8.36
C GLU A 11 0.69 -4.11 -9.36
N ARG A 12 1.56 -5.02 -8.89
CA ARG A 12 2.43 -5.81 -9.76
C ARG A 12 1.60 -6.81 -10.55
N ASP A 13 2.02 -7.04 -11.79
CA ASP A 13 1.49 -8.13 -12.59
C ASP A 13 2.10 -9.45 -12.07
N GLY A 14 1.27 -10.49 -11.89
CA GLY A 14 1.75 -11.79 -11.40
C GLY A 14 2.77 -12.46 -12.32
N PHE A 15 2.92 -11.94 -13.55
CA PHE A 15 3.82 -12.44 -14.58
C PHE A 15 5.13 -11.66 -14.74
N SER A 16 5.34 -10.55 -14.02
CA SER A 16 6.56 -9.74 -14.15
C SER A 16 7.46 -9.87 -12.91
N GLU A 17 8.53 -10.66 -13.03
CA GLU A 17 9.71 -10.58 -12.15
C GLU A 17 10.61 -9.37 -12.49
N ASP A 18 10.19 -8.54 -13.44
CA ASP A 18 10.97 -7.38 -13.86
C ASP A 18 10.89 -6.28 -12.80
N ASP A 19 11.95 -6.17 -11.99
CA ASP A 19 12.19 -5.12 -11.00
C ASP A 19 12.07 -3.69 -11.58
N GLN A 20 11.91 -3.55 -12.90
CA GLN A 20 11.63 -2.28 -13.58
C GLN A 20 10.21 -1.75 -13.38
N GLN A 21 9.21 -2.57 -13.01
CA GLN A 21 7.85 -2.06 -12.81
C GLN A 21 7.78 -1.24 -11.53
N LYS A 22 7.95 0.07 -11.71
CA LYS A 22 7.83 1.09 -10.68
C LYS A 22 6.41 1.13 -10.12
N SER A 23 6.29 1.09 -8.80
CA SER A 23 5.01 1.26 -8.11
C SER A 23 4.38 2.61 -8.48
N LEU A 24 3.05 2.70 -8.43
CA LEU A 24 2.30 3.92 -8.71
C LEU A 24 2.80 5.05 -7.81
N ILE A 25 2.94 4.77 -6.52
CA ILE A 25 3.39 5.73 -5.51
C ILE A 25 4.83 6.15 -5.78
N TRP A 26 5.72 5.21 -6.09
CA TRP A 26 7.09 5.52 -6.50
C TRP A 26 7.14 6.39 -7.77
N THR A 27 6.24 6.17 -8.73
CA THR A 27 6.20 6.94 -9.99
C THR A 27 5.85 8.41 -9.74
N TYR A 28 4.92 8.70 -8.83
CA TYR A 28 4.51 10.07 -8.51
C TYR A 28 5.40 10.73 -7.46
N LEU A 29 5.85 9.99 -6.45
CA LEU A 29 6.55 10.55 -5.29
C LEU A 29 8.05 10.27 -5.29
N GLY A 30 8.52 9.18 -5.88
CA GLY A 30 9.91 8.71 -5.76
C GLY A 30 10.98 9.69 -6.26
N ARG A 31 10.62 10.67 -7.12
CA ARG A 31 11.55 11.73 -7.55
C ARG A 31 11.68 12.90 -6.57
N SER A 32 10.70 13.10 -5.70
CA SER A 32 10.59 14.29 -4.84
C SER A 32 10.47 13.95 -3.36
N ALA A 33 10.26 12.68 -3.03
CA ALA A 33 10.06 12.22 -1.67
C ALA A 33 11.39 11.80 -1.03
N LEU A 34 11.52 12.08 0.26
CA LEU A 34 12.44 11.34 1.12
C LEU A 34 11.82 9.96 1.31
N VAL A 35 12.43 8.95 0.68
CA VAL A 35 11.99 7.56 0.79
C VAL A 35 12.75 6.92 1.93
N SER A 36 12.02 6.52 2.97
CA SER A 36 12.56 5.69 4.04
C SER A 36 12.04 4.28 3.82
N GLU A 37 12.91 3.39 3.34
CA GLU A 37 12.68 1.95 3.44
C GLU A 37 12.93 1.56 4.90
N THR A 38 11.86 1.59 5.69
CA THR A 38 11.94 1.19 7.09
C THR A 38 11.90 -0.34 7.15
N ASP A 39 13.08 -0.96 7.07
CA ASP A 39 13.27 -2.30 7.59
C ASP A 39 12.97 -2.22 9.09
N SER A 40 11.80 -2.72 9.49
CA SER A 40 11.43 -2.85 10.90
C SER A 40 12.33 -3.90 11.57
N ASN A 41 13.61 -3.58 11.76
CA ASN A 41 14.66 -4.37 12.40
C ASN A 41 14.46 -4.54 13.92
N LEU A 42 13.28 -4.18 14.46
CA LEU A 42 12.91 -4.40 15.85
C LEU A 42 11.96 -5.60 16.05
N LEU A 43 11.48 -6.27 15.00
CA LEU A 43 10.42 -7.29 15.11
C LEU A 43 10.70 -8.63 14.42
N LEU A 44 11.93 -8.96 14.05
CA LEU A 44 12.25 -10.27 13.46
C LEU A 44 13.28 -11.02 14.30
N ASN A 45 12.77 -11.68 15.34
CA ASN A 45 13.42 -12.83 15.94
C ASN A 45 12.60 -14.08 15.62
N SER A 46 12.49 -14.42 14.34
CA SER A 46 12.30 -15.80 13.87
C SER A 46 12.34 -15.87 12.33
N ALA A 47 13.37 -16.53 11.84
CA ALA A 47 13.45 -17.29 10.59
C ALA A 47 12.83 -16.71 9.31
N SER A 48 13.72 -16.23 8.44
CA SER A 48 13.68 -16.48 6.98
C SER A 48 12.44 -16.04 6.19
N TYR A 49 12.29 -14.73 5.97
CA TYR A 49 11.69 -14.19 4.74
C TYR A 49 12.59 -13.07 4.22
N LEU A 50 13.53 -13.46 3.37
CA LEU A 50 14.42 -12.55 2.66
C LEU A 50 13.57 -11.60 1.79
N ARG A 51 13.80 -10.29 1.94
CA ARG A 51 13.70 -9.29 0.86
C ARG A 51 12.30 -8.70 0.54
N ASN A 52 11.54 -8.25 1.54
CA ASN A 52 10.51 -7.23 1.27
C ASN A 52 10.18 -6.43 2.55
N PRO A 53 10.31 -5.09 2.59
CA PRO A 53 9.86 -4.33 3.74
C PRO A 53 8.34 -4.51 3.89
N ALA A 54 7.86 -4.72 5.12
CA ALA A 54 6.43 -4.88 5.40
C ALA A 54 5.59 -3.70 4.90
N PHE A 55 6.21 -2.51 4.81
CA PHE A 55 5.69 -1.33 4.10
C PHE A 55 6.83 -0.37 3.74
N THR A 56 6.63 0.48 2.73
CA THR A 56 7.56 1.56 2.34
C THR A 56 6.97 2.92 2.71
N GLU A 57 7.76 3.80 3.32
CA GLU A 57 7.30 5.15 3.66
C GLU A 57 7.83 6.20 2.68
N TYR A 58 6.92 6.99 2.12
CA TYR A 58 7.22 8.11 1.23
C TYR A 58 6.84 9.42 1.91
N GLN A 59 7.80 10.33 2.07
CA GLN A 59 7.53 11.66 2.59
C GLN A 59 7.76 12.72 1.53
N ALA A 60 6.74 13.52 1.20
CA ALA A 60 6.85 14.62 0.25
C ALA A 60 6.18 15.90 0.79
N CYS A 61 6.48 17.05 0.17
CA CYS A 61 5.72 18.28 0.40
C CYS A 61 4.82 18.53 -0.81
N VAL A 62 3.52 18.66 -0.58
CA VAL A 62 2.50 18.94 -1.60
C VAL A 62 1.77 20.24 -1.28
N PHE A 63 1.15 20.85 -2.28
CA PHE A 63 0.38 22.10 -2.13
C PHE A 63 1.12 23.20 -1.33
N GLY A 64 2.41 23.40 -1.63
CA GLY A 64 3.27 24.39 -0.97
C GLY A 64 3.96 23.86 0.27
N ASN A 65 3.24 23.70 1.38
CA ASN A 65 3.81 23.38 2.70
C ASN A 65 3.08 22.26 3.46
N VAL A 66 2.24 21.48 2.77
CA VAL A 66 1.57 20.32 3.38
C VAL A 66 2.49 19.11 3.29
N ARG A 67 2.86 18.53 4.44
CA ARG A 67 3.65 17.30 4.48
C ARG A 67 2.74 16.12 4.16
N LEU A 68 3.05 15.38 3.10
CA LEU A 68 2.40 14.13 2.74
C LEU A 68 3.26 12.98 3.22
N VAL A 69 2.69 12.08 4.01
CA VAL A 69 3.33 10.81 4.41
C VAL A 69 2.49 9.68 3.83
N VAL A 70 3.10 8.81 3.04
CA VAL A 70 2.43 7.65 2.44
C VAL A 70 3.09 6.37 2.93
N HIS A 71 2.33 5.51 3.59
CA HIS A 71 2.74 4.16 3.94
C HIS A 71 2.20 3.20 2.88
N ASP A 72 3.07 2.66 2.04
CA ASP A 72 2.74 1.70 0.98
C ASP A 72 2.96 0.27 1.48
N CYS A 73 1.86 -0.45 1.68
CA CYS A 73 1.81 -1.80 2.21
C CYS A 73 1.40 -2.77 1.07
N PRO A 74 2.36 -3.30 0.30
CA PRO A 74 2.06 -4.17 -0.85
C PRO A 74 1.51 -5.54 -0.41
N LEU A 75 1.88 -6.00 0.79
CA LEU A 75 1.44 -7.24 1.39
C LEU A 75 0.44 -6.95 2.52
N TRP A 76 -0.47 -7.90 2.72
CA TRP A 76 -1.57 -7.78 3.66
C TRP A 76 -1.31 -8.46 5.00
N ASP A 77 -0.12 -9.05 5.13
CA ASP A 77 0.39 -9.75 6.31
C ASP A 77 0.36 -8.87 7.57
N ILE A 78 0.34 -7.54 7.41
CA ILE A 78 0.14 -6.58 8.50
C ILE A 78 -1.19 -6.80 9.24
N PHE A 79 -2.25 -7.17 8.53
CA PHE A 79 -3.58 -7.42 9.11
C PHE A 79 -3.68 -8.80 9.76
N GLU A 80 -2.93 -9.78 9.25
CA GLU A 80 -2.91 -11.14 9.77
C GLU A 80 -1.99 -11.30 10.97
N SER A 81 -0.85 -10.61 10.97
CA SER A 81 0.22 -10.80 11.96
C SER A 81 0.02 -9.93 13.21
N ASP A 82 -0.39 -8.67 13.04
CA ASP A 82 -0.51 -7.71 14.16
C ASP A 82 -1.70 -6.75 13.95
N TRP A 83 -2.90 -7.21 14.29
CA TRP A 83 -4.14 -6.41 14.26
C TRP A 83 -4.03 -5.09 15.03
N TYR A 84 -3.23 -5.04 16.11
CA TYR A 84 -3.04 -3.84 16.92
C TYR A 84 -2.23 -2.76 16.19
N THR A 85 -1.14 -3.15 15.52
CA THR A 85 -0.30 -2.27 14.70
C THR A 85 -1.08 -1.76 13.48
N SER A 86 -1.83 -2.65 12.83
CA SER A 86 -2.72 -2.30 11.71
C SER A 86 -3.82 -1.31 12.13
N ARG A 87 -4.38 -1.46 13.33
CA ARG A 87 -5.38 -0.54 13.85
C ARG A 87 -4.80 0.83 14.17
N ASN A 88 -3.57 0.91 14.67
CA ASN A 88 -2.92 2.19 14.93
C ASN A 88 -2.64 2.93 13.61
N LEU A 89 -2.11 2.22 12.62
CA LEU A 89 -1.77 2.77 11.31
C LEU A 89 -3.02 3.24 10.54
N ILE A 90 -4.14 2.50 10.65
CA ILE A 90 -5.45 2.92 10.12
C ILE A 90 -6.07 4.06 10.93
N GLY A 91 -5.89 4.06 12.25
CA GLY A 91 -6.42 5.10 13.13
C GLY A 91 -5.74 6.46 12.93
N GLU A 92 -4.49 6.45 12.49
CA GLU A 92 -3.70 7.64 12.16
C GLU A 92 -3.86 8.08 10.69
N ALA A 93 -4.53 7.29 9.85
CA ALA A 93 -4.72 7.60 8.43
C ALA A 93 -5.79 8.68 8.21
N ASP A 94 -5.43 9.70 7.44
CA ASP A 94 -6.37 10.69 6.92
C ASP A 94 -7.08 10.16 5.66
N ILE A 95 -6.41 9.29 4.89
CA ILE A 95 -6.93 8.68 3.66
C ILE A 95 -6.42 7.24 3.55
N ILE A 96 -7.31 6.32 3.17
CA ILE A 96 -6.95 4.94 2.84
C ILE A 96 -7.07 4.73 1.34
N VAL A 97 -6.04 4.13 0.74
CA VAL A 97 -6.02 3.73 -0.67
C VAL A 97 -5.93 2.21 -0.75
N ILE A 98 -6.79 1.59 -1.54
CA ILE A 98 -6.73 0.16 -1.86
C ILE A 98 -6.36 0.05 -3.34
N LYS A 99 -5.24 -0.60 -3.65
CA LYS A 99 -4.71 -0.75 -5.00
C LYS A 99 -4.76 -2.23 -5.40
N TYR A 100 -5.16 -2.51 -6.63
CA TYR A 100 -5.06 -3.84 -7.22
C TYR A 100 -4.68 -3.76 -8.69
N SER A 101 -4.06 -4.82 -9.20
CA SER A 101 -3.69 -4.91 -10.62
C SER A 101 -4.89 -5.31 -11.47
N VAL A 102 -5.17 -4.57 -12.54
CA VAL A 102 -6.21 -4.96 -13.52
C VAL A 102 -5.79 -6.18 -14.36
N ASN A 103 -4.50 -6.49 -14.39
CA ASN A 103 -3.94 -7.61 -15.13
C ASN A 103 -3.89 -8.89 -14.27
N ASP A 104 -3.99 -8.76 -12.94
CA ASP A 104 -4.06 -9.91 -12.04
C ASP A 104 -5.46 -10.09 -11.43
N LYS A 105 -6.15 -11.15 -11.84
CA LYS A 105 -7.48 -11.49 -11.33
C LYS A 105 -7.48 -11.85 -9.85
N SER A 106 -6.42 -12.46 -9.31
CA SER A 106 -6.34 -12.76 -7.87
C SER A 106 -6.33 -11.48 -7.04
N SER A 107 -5.57 -10.47 -7.43
CA SER A 107 -5.50 -9.19 -6.72
C SER A 107 -6.89 -8.54 -6.53
N PHE A 108 -7.75 -8.56 -7.56
CA PHE A 108 -9.13 -8.08 -7.43
C PHE A 108 -9.96 -8.96 -6.50
N GLN A 109 -9.81 -10.28 -6.59
CA GLN A 109 -10.57 -11.22 -5.77
C GLN A 109 -10.26 -11.05 -4.28
N GLU A 110 -9.00 -10.85 -3.93
CA GLU A 110 -8.57 -10.56 -2.56
C GLU A 110 -9.16 -9.23 -2.05
N VAL A 111 -9.13 -8.17 -2.86
CA VAL A 111 -9.79 -6.89 -2.51
C VAL A 111 -11.27 -7.08 -2.25
N LYS A 112 -11.96 -7.82 -3.10
CA LYS A 112 -13.40 -8.04 -2.98
C LYS A 112 -13.77 -8.89 -1.76
N ASP A 113 -13.06 -9.99 -1.54
CA ASP A 113 -13.45 -11.01 -0.58
C ASP A 113 -12.87 -10.80 0.82
N ILE A 114 -11.67 -10.21 0.89
CA ILE A 114 -10.91 -10.10 2.14
C ILE A 114 -10.87 -8.63 2.58
N TYR A 115 -10.34 -7.73 1.75
CA TYR A 115 -9.98 -6.39 2.22
C TYR A 115 -11.16 -5.43 2.34
N ALA A 116 -12.08 -5.43 1.38
CA ALA A 116 -13.26 -4.57 1.46
C ALA A 116 -14.11 -4.87 2.72
N PRO A 117 -14.40 -6.14 3.08
CA PRO A 117 -15.05 -6.46 4.34
C PRO A 117 -14.24 -6.07 5.58
N LEU A 118 -12.91 -6.32 5.57
CA LEU A 118 -12.04 -6.02 6.69
C LEU A 118 -11.97 -4.51 6.98
N ILE A 119 -11.72 -3.71 5.95
CA ILE A 119 -11.66 -2.25 6.04
C ILE A 119 -13.02 -1.69 6.42
N LYS A 120 -14.12 -2.20 5.85
CA LYS A 120 -15.47 -1.79 6.25
C LYS A 120 -15.75 -2.05 7.74
N LYS A 121 -15.24 -3.15 8.29
CA LYS A 121 -15.35 -3.48 9.72
C LYS A 121 -14.46 -2.58 10.58
N THR A 122 -13.22 -2.32 10.16
CA THR A 122 -12.29 -1.46 10.90
C THR A 122 -12.74 0.00 10.89
N LEU A 123 -13.31 0.46 9.77
CA LEU A 123 -13.77 1.83 9.59
C LEU A 123 -15.23 2.07 9.99
N SER A 124 -15.94 1.08 10.55
CA SER A 124 -17.35 1.27 10.95
C SER A 124 -17.54 2.35 12.03
N HIS A 125 -16.45 2.78 12.68
CA HIS A 125 -16.44 3.79 13.73
C HIS A 125 -15.63 5.05 13.35
N CYS A 126 -15.14 5.18 12.12
CA CYS A 126 -14.41 6.36 11.68
C CYS A 126 -14.84 6.83 10.28
N SER A 127 -14.66 8.12 10.01
CA SER A 127 -15.06 8.77 8.75
C SER A 127 -13.93 8.85 7.74
N VAL A 128 -12.93 7.96 7.84
CA VAL A 128 -11.74 8.00 6.97
C VAL A 128 -12.15 7.65 5.53
N PRO A 129 -11.91 8.53 4.55
CA PRO A 129 -12.23 8.25 3.15
C PRO A 129 -11.39 7.10 2.60
N VAL A 130 -12.02 6.24 1.80
CA VAL A 130 -11.38 5.11 1.12
C VAL A 130 -11.43 5.33 -0.39
N ILE A 131 -10.28 5.23 -1.04
CA ILE A 131 -10.13 5.28 -2.50
C ILE A 131 -9.74 3.88 -2.98
N ILE A 132 -10.50 3.32 -3.93
CA ILE A 132 -10.14 2.05 -4.58
C ILE A 132 -9.58 2.37 -5.96
N SER A 133 -8.35 1.95 -6.21
CA SER A 133 -7.60 2.20 -7.44
C SER A 133 -7.34 0.89 -8.17
N ALA A 134 -7.89 0.79 -9.38
CA ALA A 134 -7.58 -0.26 -10.33
C ALA A 134 -6.35 0.18 -11.15
N VAL A 135 -5.21 -0.49 -10.97
CA VAL A 135 -3.92 -0.07 -11.52
C VAL A 135 -3.49 -0.99 -12.66
N GLY A 136 -3.08 -0.39 -13.78
CA GLY A 136 -2.54 -1.07 -14.93
C GLY A 136 -3.18 -0.62 -16.24
N ALA A 137 -2.69 -1.17 -17.33
CA ALA A 137 -3.17 -0.87 -18.69
C ALA A 137 -3.58 -2.17 -19.38
N ARG A 138 -4.53 -2.06 -20.31
CA ARG A 138 -4.96 -3.17 -21.15
C ARG A 138 -3.77 -3.69 -21.95
N GLN A 139 -3.35 -4.91 -21.67
CA GLN A 139 -2.41 -5.63 -22.52
C GLN A 139 -3.18 -6.10 -23.75
N ASN A 140 -3.24 -5.25 -24.77
CA ASN A 140 -3.55 -5.76 -26.10
C ASN A 140 -2.35 -6.62 -26.50
N GLY A 141 -2.58 -7.92 -26.73
CA GLY A 141 -1.53 -8.83 -27.18
C GLY A 141 -0.73 -8.16 -28.29
N MET A 142 0.60 -8.18 -28.15
CA MET A 142 1.53 -7.55 -29.07
C MET A 142 1.08 -7.78 -30.52
N CYS A 143 0.87 -6.69 -31.26
CA CYS A 143 0.77 -6.77 -32.72
C CYS A 143 2.13 -7.16 -33.31
#